data_AF-A0A957HTN9-F1
#
_entry.id   AF-A0A957HTN9-F1
#
_cell.length_a   1.000
_cell.length_b   1.000
_cell.length_c   1.000
_cell.angle_alpha   90.00
_cell.angle_beta   90.00
_cell.angle_gamma   90.00
#
_symmetry.space_group_name_H-M   'P 1'
#
loop_
_entity.id
_entity.type
_entity.pdbx_description
1 polymer ?
#
loop_
_entity_poly.entity_id
_entity_poly.type
_entity_poly.pdbx_seq_one_letter_code
_entity_poly.pdbx_strand_id
1 'polypeptide(L)' 'MNIVLWIVQILLALLFIYAGGQKLMMSQEAFTQTPMGGYGSDYSAGFLKMLGSFEALGAIGLI' A
#
# COMPACT_ATOMS: atom_id res chain seq x y z
N MET A 1 -16.66 -5.95 -22.25
CA MET A 1 -15.70 -6.80 -21.52
C MET A 1 -14.53 -5.99 -20.94
N ASN A 2 -13.84 -5.15 -21.72
CA ASN A 2 -12.64 -4.44 -21.23
C ASN A 2 -12.91 -3.32 -20.21
N ILE A 3 -14.04 -2.62 -20.32
CA ILE A 3 -14.37 -1.50 -19.41
C ILE A 3 -14.43 -1.97 -17.95
N VAL A 4 -15.02 -3.14 -17.70
CA VAL A 4 -15.11 -3.71 -16.35
C VAL A 4 -13.71 -4.01 -15.80
N LEU A 5 -12.83 -4.59 -16.62
CA LEU A 5 -11.44 -4.86 -16.22
C LEU A 5 -10.68 -3.56 -15.90
N TRP A 6 -10.80 -2.53 -16.75
CA TRP A 6 -10.18 -1.23 -16.51
C TRP A 6 -10.66 -0.57 -15.22
N ILE A 7 -11.97 -0.63 -14.93
CA ILE A 7 -12.52 -0.10 -13.68
C ILE A 7 -11.90 -0.83 -12.48
N VAL A 8 -11.84 -2.16 -12.53
CA VAL A 8 -11.26 -2.96 -11.44
C VAL A 8 -9.76 -2.65 -11.29
N GLN A 9 -9.01 -2.55 -12.39
CA GLN A 9 -7.58 -2.21 -12.37
C GLN A 9 -7.31 -0.86 -11.73
N ILE A 10 -8.07 0.18 -12.11
CA ILE A 10 -7.93 1.53 -11.52
C ILE A 10 -8.25 1.51 -10.03
N LEU A 11 -9.32 0.84 -9.62
CA LEU A 11 -9.68 0.73 -8.21
C LEU A 11 -8.60 0.01 -7.40
N LEU A 12 -8.05 -1.08 -7.93
CA LEU A 12 -6.95 -1.80 -7.30
C LEU A 12 -5.67 -0.95 -7.24
N ALA A 13 -5.33 -0.22 -8.31
CA ALA A 13 -4.17 0.66 -8.33
C ALA A 13 -4.27 1.76 -7.27
N LEU A 14 -5.46 2.36 -7.10
CA LEU A 14 -5.72 3.33 -6.05
C LEU A 14 -5.57 2.73 -4.64
N LEU A 15 -6.05 1.49 -4.43
CA LEU A 15 -5.87 0.78 -3.15
C LEU A 15 -4.39 0.51 -2.86
N PHE A 16 -3.62 0.09 -3.87
CA PHE A 16 -2.19 -0.15 -3.73
C PHE A 16 -1.41 1.14 -3.44
N ILE A 17 -1.75 2.26 -4.11
CA ILE A 17 -1.17 3.58 -3.82
C ILE A 17 -1.51 4.02 -2.40
N TYR A 18 -2.76 3.85 -1.96
CA TYR A 18 -3.16 4.21 -0.62
C TYR A 18 -2.40 3.41 0.44
N ALA A 19 -2.39 2.08 0.31
CA ALA A 19 -1.72 1.19 1.25
C ALA A 19 -0.19 1.40 1.27
N GLY A 20 0.44 1.48 0.10
CA GLY A 20 1.86 1.71 -0.05
C GLY A 20 2.28 3.09 0.41
N GLY A 21 1.49 4.11 0.04
CA GLY A 21 1.69 5.49 0.44
C GLY A 21 1.66 5.68 1.95
N GLN A 22 0.73 5.03 2.67
CA GLN A 22 0.73 5.05 4.13
C GLN A 22 2.02 4.48 4.72
N LYS A 23 2.48 3.31 4.25
CA LYS A 23 3.73 2.71 4.74
C LYS A 23 4.96 3.54 4.40
N LEU A 24 4.98 4.19 3.24
CA LEU A 24 6.08 5.04 2.78
C LEU A 24 6.12 6.42 3.47
N MET A 25 4.98 7.01 3.79
CA MET A 25 4.90 8.35 4.37
C MET A 25 4.88 8.34 5.91
N MET A 26 4.24 7.36 6.53
CA MET A 26 4.12 7.30 8.00
C MET A 26 5.38 6.73 8.65
N SER A 27 5.68 7.15 9.88
CA SER A 27 6.63 6.43 10.74
C SER A 27 6.00 5.10 11.17
N GLN A 28 6.83 4.14 11.61
CA GLN A 28 6.33 2.85 12.11
C GLN A 28 5.35 3.04 13.28
N GLU A 29 5.67 3.93 14.21
CA GLU A 29 4.81 4.26 15.36
C GLU A 29 3.48 4.89 14.94
N ALA A 30 3.49 5.80 13.96
CA ALA A 30 2.27 6.39 13.44
C ALA A 30 1.42 5.35 12.71
N PHE A 31 2.06 4.44 11.98
CA PHE A 31 1.38 3.36 11.26
C PHE A 31 0.71 2.38 12.23
N THR A 32 1.37 1.98 13.32
CA THR A 32 0.79 1.06 14.32
C THR A 32 -0.40 1.63 15.08
N GLN A 33 -0.54 2.95 15.12
CA GLN A 33 -1.70 3.62 15.69
C GLN A 33 -2.89 3.70 14.73
N THR A 34 -2.70 3.37 13.45
CA THR A 34 -3.81 3.32 12.50
C THR A 34 -4.67 2.07 12.72
N PRO A 35 -5.99 2.11 12.43
CA PRO A 35 -6.86 0.95 12.58
C PRO A 35 -6.40 -0.30 11.80
N MET A 36 -5.69 -0.10 10.69
CA MET A 36 -5.22 -1.15 9.81
C MET A 36 -3.77 -1.54 10.06
N GLY A 37 -3.02 -0.80 10.87
CA GLY A 37 -1.57 -0.94 11.00
C GLY A 37 -1.10 -1.66 12.26
N GLY A 38 -1.99 -2.28 13.04
CA GLY A 38 -1.63 -2.98 14.28
C GLY A 38 -0.55 -4.06 14.13
N TYR A 39 -0.42 -4.67 12.94
CA TYR A 39 0.65 -5.62 12.62
C TYR A 39 2.03 -4.97 12.40
N GLY A 40 2.07 -3.64 12.29
CA GLY A 40 3.30 -2.88 12.03
C GLY A 40 4.33 -2.94 13.16
N SER A 41 3.96 -3.40 14.36
CA SER A 41 4.89 -3.62 15.47
C SER A 41 5.76 -4.86 15.28
N ASP A 42 5.29 -5.83 14.50
CA ASP A 42 5.95 -7.13 14.33
C ASP A 42 7.07 -7.07 13.29
N TYR A 43 7.14 -5.98 12.53
CA TYR A 43 8.11 -5.76 11.45
C TYR A 43 8.97 -4.53 11.71
N SER A 44 10.18 -4.50 11.16
CA SER A 44 11.01 -3.30 11.23
C SER A 44 10.47 -2.18 10.33
N ALA A 45 10.73 -0.92 10.70
CA ALA A 45 10.41 0.24 9.87
C ALA A 45 10.95 0.10 8.43
N GLY A 46 12.18 -0.42 8.28
CA GLY A 46 12.78 -0.66 6.97
C GLY A 46 12.01 -1.67 6.12
N PHE A 47 11.53 -2.75 6.72
CA PHE A 47 10.68 -3.73 6.03
C PHE A 47 9.34 -3.12 5.61
N LEU A 48 8.70 -2.31 6.47
CA LEU A 48 7.46 -1.61 6.11
C LEU A 48 7.67 -0.64 4.94
N LYS A 49 8.80 0.08 4.90
CA LYS A 49 9.15 0.94 3.75
C LYS A 49 9.36 0.13 2.47
N MET A 50 10.09 -0.98 2.56
CA MET A 50 10.29 -1.88 1.41
C MET A 50 8.96 -2.42 0.89
N LEU A 51 8.07 -2.88 1.78
CA LEU A 51 6.74 -3.35 1.43
C LEU A 51 5.92 -2.25 0.76
N GLY A 52 5.92 -1.04 1.32
CA GLY A 52 5.24 0.11 0.72
C GLY A 52 5.75 0.47 -0.68
N SER A 53 7.05 0.35 -0.92
CA SER A 53 7.64 0.53 -2.26
C SER A 53 7.14 -0.53 -3.25
N PHE A 54 7.06 -1.80 -2.82
CA PHE A 54 6.51 -2.86 -3.67
C PHE A 54 5.02 -2.67 -3.96
N GLU A 55 4.24 -2.19 -2.99
CA GLU A 55 2.84 -1.84 -3.21
C GLU A 55 2.70 -0.68 -4.22
N ALA A 56 3.56 0.35 -4.13
CA ALA A 56 3.58 1.43 -5.11
C ALA A 56 3.95 0.94 -6.52
N LEU A 57 4.95 0.05 -6.64
CA LEU A 57 5.30 -0.58 -7.91
C LEU A 57 4.16 -1.48 -8.44
N GLY A 58 3.46 -2.18 -7.55
CA GLY A 58 2.29 -2.98 -7.89
C GLY A 58 1.16 -2.13 -8.47
N ALA A 59 0.91 -0.94 -7.93
CA ALA A 59 -0.05 -0.01 -8.51
C ALA A 59 0.32 0.41 -9.94
N ILE A 60 1.60 0.65 -10.21
CA ILE A 60 2.09 0.97 -11.56
C ILE A 60 1.92 -0.24 -12.48
N GLY A 61 2.20 -1.46 -12.00
CA GLY A 61 2.04 -2.69 -12.79
C GLY A 61 0.59 -3.09 -13.08
N LEU A 62 -0.39 -2.54 -12.36
CA LEU A 62 -1.82 -2.79 -12.58
C LEU A 62 -2.40 -2.02 -13.77
N ILE A 63 -1.75 -0.94 -14.19
CA ILE A 63 -2.22 -0.02 -15.24
C ILE A 63 -1.42 -0.19 -16.52
#